data_AF-A0A356X6Z4-F1
#
_entry.id   AF-A0A356X6Z4-F1
#
_cell.length_a   1.000
_cell.length_b   1.000
_cell.length_c   1.000
_cell.angle_alpha   90.00
_cell.angle_beta   90.00
_cell.angle_gamma   90.00
#
_symmetry.space_group_name_H-M   'P 1'
#
loop_
_entity.id
_entity.type
_entity.pdbx_description
1 polymer ?
#
loop_
_entity_poly.entity_id
_entity_poly.type
_entity_poly.pdbx_seq_one_letter_code
_entity_poly.pdbx_strand_id
1 'polypeptide(L)'
;LEDWNEEVKNDLVESMLRYGGKGCRSVAVVVATFALDEVKEELSSAIQKFWKENPQHQKPEPELKYQFAYNEGIQCNQLWLEDFLIQETDEFPESDFTVNWVKGDEAKVKELRMKFGGIVQSVYTTTDSKIDVVKAEPLSKAQSPPLWWKPDGVDVVEELVE
;
A
#
# COMPACT_ATOMS: atom_id res chain seq x y z
N LEU A 1 -8.37 7.09 0.59
CA LEU A 1 -9.19 6.59 1.71
C LEU A 1 -9.92 7.76 2.31
N GLU A 2 -11.25 7.68 2.30
CA GLU A 2 -12.11 8.72 2.89
C GLU A 2 -12.71 8.26 4.23
N ASP A 3 -12.88 6.94 4.38
CA ASP A 3 -13.43 6.29 5.56
C ASP A 3 -12.39 5.37 6.22
N TRP A 4 -12.58 5.14 7.53
CA TRP A 4 -11.76 4.23 8.33
C TRP A 4 -12.64 3.29 9.15
N ASN A 5 -13.09 2.20 8.53
CA ASN A 5 -13.92 1.17 9.15
C ASN A 5 -13.20 -0.20 9.15
N GLU A 6 -13.79 -1.22 9.78
CA GLU A 6 -13.18 -2.56 9.87
C GLU A 6 -12.90 -3.21 8.51
N GLU A 7 -13.78 -3.03 7.53
CA GLU A 7 -13.60 -3.59 6.19
C GLU A 7 -12.41 -2.94 5.49
N VAL A 8 -12.36 -1.60 5.47
CA VAL A 8 -11.24 -0.83 4.90
C VAL A 8 -9.92 -1.20 5.57
N LYS A 9 -9.91 -1.36 6.90
CA LYS A 9 -8.71 -1.77 7.65
C LYS A 9 -8.22 -3.15 7.20
N ASN A 10 -9.10 -4.14 7.11
CA ASN A 10 -8.72 -5.49 6.71
C ASN A 10 -8.20 -5.53 5.26
N ASP A 11 -8.93 -4.90 4.34
CA ASP A 11 -8.54 -4.81 2.93
C ASP A 11 -7.20 -4.09 2.77
N LEU A 12 -6.99 -2.98 3.49
CA LEU A 12 -5.74 -2.24 3.45
C LEU A 12 -4.58 -3.08 3.98
N VAL A 13 -4.75 -3.71 5.14
CA VAL A 13 -3.70 -4.56 5.74
C VAL A 13 -3.33 -5.72 4.83
N GLU A 14 -4.32 -6.42 4.26
CA GLU A 14 -4.04 -7.48 3.29
C GLU A 14 -3.33 -6.94 2.04
N SER A 15 -3.80 -5.81 1.51
CA SER A 15 -3.23 -5.19 0.30
C SER A 15 -1.78 -4.74 0.45
N MET A 16 -1.39 -4.32 1.65
CA MET A 16 -0.02 -3.91 1.98
C MET A 16 0.88 -5.10 2.31
N LEU A 17 0.38 -6.08 3.06
CA LEU A 17 1.25 -7.06 3.73
C LEU A 17 1.26 -8.45 3.09
N ARG A 18 0.28 -8.79 2.26
CA ARG A 18 0.26 -10.10 1.62
C ARG A 18 1.51 -10.27 0.73
N TYR A 19 2.09 -11.46 0.76
CA TYR A 19 3.40 -11.77 0.17
C TYR A 19 4.54 -10.86 0.65
N GLY A 20 4.40 -10.27 1.84
CA GLY A 20 5.36 -9.34 2.41
C GLY A 20 5.40 -7.97 1.72
N GLY A 21 4.34 -7.60 1.00
CA GLY A 21 4.26 -6.33 0.27
C GLY A 21 5.08 -6.30 -1.02
N LYS A 22 5.60 -7.46 -1.46
CA LYS A 22 6.42 -7.61 -2.67
C LYS A 22 5.62 -7.93 -3.94
N GLY A 23 4.30 -7.97 -3.84
CA GLY A 23 3.45 -8.20 -5.00
C GLY A 23 3.50 -7.00 -5.95
N CYS A 24 3.48 -7.23 -7.25
CA CYS A 24 3.38 -6.14 -8.25
C CYS A 24 2.13 -5.27 -8.08
N ARG A 25 1.12 -5.79 -7.38
CA ARG A 25 -0.13 -5.09 -7.03
C ARG A 25 -0.22 -4.73 -5.54
N SER A 26 0.89 -4.81 -4.79
CA SER A 26 0.91 -4.44 -3.37
C SER A 26 0.74 -2.94 -3.23
N VAL A 27 0.01 -2.53 -2.20
CA VAL A 27 -0.17 -1.11 -1.92
C VAL A 27 1.12 -0.57 -1.34
N ALA A 28 1.79 0.28 -2.11
CA ALA A 28 3.04 0.95 -1.75
C ALA A 28 2.82 2.39 -1.26
N VAL A 29 1.73 3.03 -1.71
CA VAL A 29 1.36 4.41 -1.33
C VAL A 29 -0.11 4.44 -0.94
N VAL A 30 -0.40 4.98 0.24
CA VAL A 30 -1.75 5.18 0.75
C VAL A 30 -2.04 6.67 0.77
N VAL A 31 -3.08 7.11 0.04
CA VAL A 31 -3.57 8.49 0.12
C VAL A 31 -4.85 8.49 0.95
N ALA A 32 -4.90 9.26 2.03
CA ALA A 32 -6.03 9.34 2.94
C ALA A 32 -6.36 10.77 3.34
N THR A 33 -7.63 11.09 3.59
CA THR A 33 -8.06 12.43 4.03
C THR A 33 -7.60 12.77 5.46
N PHE A 34 -7.06 11.77 6.17
CA PHE A 34 -6.52 11.85 7.52
C PHE A 34 -5.03 11.46 7.53
N ALA A 35 -4.32 11.98 8.53
CA ALA A 35 -2.92 11.66 8.79
C ALA A 35 -2.79 10.25 9.40
N LEU A 36 -1.60 9.68 9.28
CA LEU A 36 -1.25 8.37 9.83
C LEU A 36 -1.44 8.34 11.34
N ASP A 37 -1.08 9.42 12.06
CA ASP A 37 -1.19 9.50 13.52
C ASP A 37 -2.63 9.33 14.02
N GLU A 38 -3.61 9.79 13.24
CA GLU A 38 -5.04 9.66 13.53
C GLU A 38 -5.48 8.18 13.58
N VAL A 39 -4.77 7.27 12.92
CA VAL A 39 -5.15 5.85 12.78
C VAL A 39 -4.09 4.83 13.21
N LYS A 40 -2.93 5.29 13.71
CA LYS A 40 -1.78 4.44 14.04
C LYS A 40 -2.10 3.26 14.94
N GLU A 41 -2.85 3.49 16.01
CA GLU A 41 -3.14 2.46 17.02
C GLU A 41 -4.01 1.34 16.45
N GLU A 42 -5.06 1.72 15.72
CA GLU A 42 -5.97 0.78 15.05
C GLU A 42 -5.26 0.02 13.93
N LEU A 43 -4.45 0.73 13.13
CA LEU A 43 -3.68 0.14 12.05
C LEU A 43 -2.65 -0.87 12.58
N SER A 44 -1.90 -0.50 13.62
CA SER A 44 -0.94 -1.37 14.28
C SER A 44 -1.62 -2.65 14.81
N SER A 45 -2.77 -2.51 15.46
CA SER A 45 -3.55 -3.64 15.98
C SER A 45 -4.01 -4.58 14.85
N ALA A 46 -4.50 -4.02 13.74
CA ALA A 46 -4.94 -4.79 12.58
C ALA A 46 -3.78 -5.54 11.91
N ILE A 47 -2.62 -4.90 11.76
CA ILE A 47 -1.41 -5.50 11.20
C ILE A 47 -0.90 -6.63 12.09
N GLN A 48 -0.83 -6.42 13.41
CA GLN A 48 -0.42 -7.47 14.34
C GLN A 48 -1.37 -8.67 14.31
N LYS A 49 -2.68 -8.44 14.17
CA LYS A 49 -3.65 -9.53 13.99
C LYS A 49 -3.38 -10.30 12.69
N PHE A 50 -3.17 -9.59 11.58
CA PHE A 50 -2.85 -10.21 10.30
C PHE A 50 -1.58 -11.08 10.38
N TRP A 51 -0.51 -10.60 11.01
CA TRP A 51 0.73 -11.38 11.14
C TRP A 51 0.65 -12.58 12.08
N LYS A 52 -0.25 -12.56 13.07
CA LYS A 52 -0.51 -13.76 13.89
C LYS A 52 -1.07 -14.90 13.04
N GLU A 53 -1.88 -14.58 12.04
CA GLU A 53 -2.48 -15.54 11.11
C GLU A 53 -1.57 -15.82 9.90
N ASN A 54 -0.76 -14.84 9.50
CA ASN A 54 0.10 -14.87 8.32
C ASN A 54 1.52 -14.37 8.69
N PRO A 55 2.34 -15.21 9.36
CA PRO A 55 3.66 -14.78 9.81
C PRO A 55 4.55 -14.33 8.66
N GLN A 56 5.21 -13.18 8.84
CA GLN A 56 6.25 -12.75 7.91
C GLN A 56 7.51 -13.62 8.10
N HIS A 57 8.05 -14.14 7.01
CA HIS A 57 9.25 -14.99 7.01
C HIS A 57 10.48 -14.30 6.44
N GLN A 58 10.28 -13.17 5.76
CA GLN A 58 11.35 -12.37 5.16
C GLN A 58 11.68 -11.17 6.03
N LYS A 59 12.94 -10.73 5.97
CA LYS A 59 13.41 -9.54 6.66
C LYS A 59 13.71 -8.42 5.67
N PRO A 60 13.50 -7.15 6.05
CA PRO A 60 13.93 -6.02 5.25
C PRO A 60 15.45 -5.93 5.25
N GLU A 61 15.96 -5.19 4.27
CA GLU A 61 17.36 -4.81 4.24
C GLU A 61 17.68 -3.85 5.42
N PRO A 62 18.93 -3.85 5.94
CA PRO A 62 19.31 -3.05 7.11
C PRO A 62 19.02 -1.55 7.00
N GLU A 63 18.99 -1.02 5.78
CA GLU A 63 18.74 0.38 5.43
C GLU A 63 17.39 0.87 5.96
N LEU A 64 16.39 -0.01 6.06
CA LEU A 64 15.08 0.36 6.58
C LEU A 64 15.15 0.88 8.03
N LYS A 65 16.09 0.34 8.84
CA LYS A 65 16.33 0.81 10.20
C LYS A 65 16.99 2.18 10.22
N TYR A 66 17.84 2.48 9.24
CA TYR A 66 18.42 3.80 9.09
C TYR A 66 17.37 4.82 8.66
N GLN A 67 16.45 4.44 7.77
CA GLN A 67 15.31 5.28 7.41
C GLN A 67 14.43 5.59 8.64
N PHE A 68 14.11 4.58 9.45
CA PHE A 68 13.36 4.77 10.70
C PHE A 68 14.08 5.76 11.64
N ALA A 69 15.38 5.59 11.86
CA ALA A 69 16.16 6.48 12.74
C ALA A 69 16.27 7.90 12.17
N TYR A 70 16.39 8.05 10.84
CA TYR A 70 16.38 9.34 10.18
C TYR A 70 15.04 10.06 10.35
N ASN A 71 13.94 9.35 10.13
CA ASN A 71 12.59 9.86 10.32
C ASN A 71 12.35 10.35 11.76
N GLU A 72 12.84 9.63 12.77
CA GLU A 72 12.82 10.10 14.17
C GLU A 72 13.56 11.43 14.33
N GLY A 73 14.75 11.55 13.72
CA GLY A 73 15.58 12.75 13.79
C GLY A 73 14.95 13.98 13.13
N ILE A 74 14.16 13.80 12.07
CA ILE A 74 13.44 14.88 11.38
C ILE A 74 11.98 15.03 11.84
N GLN A 75 11.56 14.24 12.84
CA GLN A 75 10.18 14.21 13.37
C GLN A 75 9.13 13.90 12.30
N CYS A 76 9.48 13.03 11.34
CA CYS A 76 8.55 12.51 10.35
C CYS A 76 7.58 11.53 11.01
N ASN A 77 6.29 11.68 10.73
CA ASN A 77 5.27 10.82 11.29
C ASN A 77 5.38 9.40 10.72
N GLN A 78 5.64 8.41 11.57
CA GLN A 78 5.88 7.04 11.13
C GLN A 78 5.34 5.98 12.10
N LEU A 79 5.12 4.77 11.60
CA LEU A 79 4.73 3.59 12.33
C LEU A 79 5.72 2.47 12.01
N TRP A 80 6.49 2.07 13.02
CA TRP A 80 7.44 0.97 12.93
C TRP A 80 6.85 -0.30 13.51
N LEU A 81 6.85 -1.37 12.73
CA LEU A 81 6.25 -2.66 13.06
C LEU A 81 7.29 -3.76 12.91
N GLU A 82 8.35 -3.67 13.71
CA GLU A 82 9.52 -4.55 13.76
C GLU A 82 10.38 -4.59 12.50
N ASP A 83 9.81 -5.03 11.38
CA ASP A 83 10.49 -5.27 10.10
C ASP A 83 9.71 -4.61 8.94
N PHE A 84 8.74 -3.74 9.24
CA PHE A 84 7.91 -3.02 8.27
C PHE A 84 7.73 -1.56 8.71
N LEU A 85 7.90 -0.64 7.76
CA LEU A 85 7.79 0.80 7.98
C LEU A 85 6.60 1.39 7.24
N ILE A 86 5.76 2.13 7.96
CA ILE A 86 4.80 3.04 7.35
C ILE A 86 5.22 4.46 7.71
N GLN A 87 5.38 5.34 6.73
CA GLN A 87 5.91 6.69 6.96
C GLN A 87 5.14 7.75 6.18
N GLU A 88 5.00 8.94 6.72
CA GLU A 88 4.36 10.05 6.01
C GLU A 88 5.32 10.75 5.06
N THR A 89 5.10 10.57 3.76
CA THR A 89 5.90 11.22 2.71
C THR A 89 5.21 11.13 1.36
N ASP A 90 5.37 12.17 0.54
CA ASP A 90 4.85 12.24 -0.84
C ASP A 90 5.84 11.62 -1.85
N GLU A 91 6.89 10.95 -1.38
CA GLU A 91 7.83 10.20 -2.22
C GLU A 91 7.33 8.79 -2.53
N PHE A 92 7.89 8.17 -3.56
CA PHE A 92 7.64 6.75 -3.82
C PHE A 92 8.54 5.90 -2.90
N PRO A 93 8.07 4.76 -2.35
CA PRO A 93 8.92 3.91 -1.53
C PRO A 93 10.13 3.41 -2.33
N GLU A 94 11.33 3.57 -1.77
CA GLU A 94 12.59 3.13 -2.40
C GLU A 94 12.92 1.66 -2.09
N SER A 95 12.30 1.12 -1.04
CA SER A 95 12.61 -0.20 -0.50
C SER A 95 11.35 -1.02 -0.26
N ASP A 96 11.49 -2.35 -0.36
CA ASP A 96 10.49 -3.31 0.13
C ASP A 96 10.18 -3.05 1.62
N PHE A 97 9.08 -3.63 2.11
CA PHE A 97 8.61 -3.49 3.51
C PHE A 97 8.32 -2.04 3.94
N THR A 98 8.10 -1.16 2.97
CA THR A 98 7.81 0.25 3.20
C THR A 98 6.50 0.63 2.54
N VAL A 99 5.65 1.35 3.28
CA VAL A 99 4.46 1.99 2.73
C VAL A 99 4.53 3.47 3.05
N ASN A 100 4.29 4.30 2.05
CA ASN A 100 4.22 5.73 2.24
C ASN A 100 2.77 6.16 2.42
N TRP A 101 2.49 6.89 3.49
CA TRP A 101 1.20 7.45 3.82
C TRP A 101 1.18 8.93 3.41
N VAL A 102 0.14 9.36 2.73
CA VAL A 102 0.00 10.74 2.26
C VAL A 102 -1.36 11.26 2.68
N LYS A 103 -1.35 12.36 3.44
CA LYS A 103 -2.58 13.09 3.73
C LYS A 103 -3.02 13.86 2.49
N GLY A 104 -4.18 13.52 1.94
CA GLY A 104 -4.72 14.17 0.75
C GLY A 104 -6.01 13.53 0.25
N ASP A 105 -6.55 14.13 -0.80
CA ASP A 105 -7.78 13.73 -1.46
C ASP A 105 -7.52 13.23 -2.90
N GLU A 106 -8.56 13.18 -3.72
CA GLU A 106 -8.46 12.79 -5.13
C GLU A 106 -7.46 13.67 -5.92
N ALA A 107 -7.33 14.95 -5.60
CA ALA A 107 -6.39 15.83 -6.29
C ALA A 107 -4.95 15.40 -5.99
N LYS A 108 -4.66 15.02 -4.74
CA LYS A 108 -3.34 14.46 -4.36
C LYS A 108 -3.07 13.12 -5.06
N VAL A 109 -4.07 12.26 -5.22
CA VAL A 109 -3.92 11.02 -6.01
C VAL A 109 -3.51 11.33 -7.45
N LYS A 110 -4.15 12.32 -8.09
CA LYS A 110 -3.81 12.76 -9.47
C LYS A 110 -2.39 13.31 -9.54
N GLU A 111 -2.01 14.16 -8.59
CA GLU A 111 -0.66 14.73 -8.46
C GLU A 111 0.41 13.63 -8.36
N LEU A 112 0.26 12.70 -7.41
CA LEU A 112 1.21 11.61 -7.19
C LEU A 112 1.27 10.66 -8.40
N ARG A 113 0.14 10.40 -9.05
CA ARG A 113 0.12 9.59 -10.28
C ARG A 113 0.93 10.25 -11.40
N MET A 114 0.82 11.57 -11.56
CA MET A 114 1.63 12.31 -12.54
C MET A 114 3.11 12.30 -12.15
N LYS A 115 3.43 12.44 -10.85
CA LYS A 115 4.79 12.41 -10.31
C LYS A 115 5.47 11.06 -10.53
N PHE A 116 4.79 9.96 -10.19
CA PHE A 116 5.34 8.60 -10.24
C PHE A 116 5.22 7.94 -11.62
N GLY A 117 4.40 8.50 -12.51
CA GLY A 117 4.30 8.09 -13.90
C GLY A 117 3.94 6.62 -14.10
N GLY A 118 4.77 5.91 -14.86
CA GLY A 118 4.54 4.50 -15.24
C GLY A 118 4.83 3.47 -14.15
N ILE A 119 5.45 3.88 -13.03
CA ILE A 119 5.75 2.96 -11.91
C ILE A 119 4.46 2.51 -11.22
N VAL A 120 3.47 3.40 -11.15
CA VAL A 120 2.17 3.06 -10.57
C VAL A 120 1.41 2.18 -11.57
N GLN A 121 1.18 0.92 -11.23
CA GLN A 121 0.43 0.01 -12.11
C GLN A 121 -1.08 0.22 -11.98
N SER A 122 -1.56 0.37 -10.75
CA SER A 122 -2.99 0.44 -10.42
C SER A 122 -3.26 1.48 -9.35
N VAL A 123 -4.48 2.02 -9.33
CA VAL A 123 -4.98 2.87 -8.25
C VAL A 123 -6.17 2.18 -7.62
N TYR A 124 -6.17 2.08 -6.29
CA TYR A 124 -7.22 1.40 -5.54
C TYR A 124 -8.06 2.40 -4.74
N THR A 125 -9.35 2.13 -4.63
CA THR A 125 -10.32 2.97 -3.91
C THR A 125 -11.24 2.12 -3.03
N THR A 126 -11.73 2.71 -1.95
CA THR A 126 -12.75 2.11 -1.05
C THR A 126 -14.17 2.49 -1.46
N THR A 127 -14.31 3.52 -2.28
CA THR A 127 -15.60 3.98 -2.83
C THR A 127 -15.65 3.68 -4.32
N ASP A 128 -16.84 3.45 -4.89
CA ASP A 128 -17.06 3.27 -6.34
C ASP A 128 -16.76 4.54 -7.19
N SER A 129 -16.12 5.53 -6.57
CA SER A 129 -15.68 6.79 -7.13
C SER A 129 -14.76 6.52 -8.31
N LYS A 130 -15.22 6.91 -9.50
CA LYS A 130 -14.35 7.01 -10.66
C LYS A 130 -13.44 8.21 -10.45
N ILE A 131 -12.17 7.95 -10.22
CA ILE A 131 -11.15 9.00 -10.31
C ILE A 131 -10.99 9.28 -11.81
N ASP A 132 -11.44 10.45 -12.29
CA ASP A 132 -11.63 10.76 -13.73
C ASP A 132 -10.42 10.49 -14.65
N VAL A 133 -9.23 10.33 -14.08
CA VAL A 133 -7.95 10.19 -14.79
C VAL A 133 -7.43 8.75 -14.76
N VAL A 134 -7.97 7.87 -13.90
CA VAL A 134 -7.48 6.49 -13.72
C VAL A 134 -8.66 5.54 -13.50
N LYS A 135 -8.68 4.41 -14.20
CA LYS A 135 -9.61 3.33 -13.89
C LYS A 135 -9.24 2.74 -12.52
N ALA A 136 -9.83 3.28 -11.47
CA ALA A 136 -9.62 2.81 -10.11
C ALA A 136 -10.27 1.43 -9.92
N GLU A 137 -9.61 0.57 -9.17
CA GLU A 137 -10.12 -0.75 -8.77
C GLU A 137 -10.51 -0.74 -7.29
N PRO A 138 -11.45 -1.59 -6.85
CA PRO A 138 -11.70 -1.79 -5.42
C PRO A 138 -10.44 -2.24 -4.67
N LEU A 139 -10.22 -1.71 -3.46
CA LEU A 139 -9.07 -2.05 -2.62
C LEU A 139 -8.95 -3.56 -2.33
N SER A 140 -10.08 -4.23 -2.12
CA SER A 140 -10.16 -5.70 -1.99
C SER A 140 -9.54 -6.49 -3.16
N LYS A 141 -9.30 -5.87 -4.32
CA LYS A 141 -8.66 -6.50 -5.49
C LYS A 141 -7.17 -6.23 -5.64
N ALA A 142 -6.54 -5.51 -4.71
CA ALA A 142 -5.10 -5.23 -4.77
C ALA A 142 -4.29 -6.52 -4.81
N GLN A 143 -4.59 -7.50 -3.96
CA GLN A 143 -3.84 -8.77 -3.88
C GLN A 143 -4.63 -10.00 -4.34
N SER A 144 -5.84 -9.77 -4.85
CA SER A 144 -6.75 -10.82 -5.35
C SER A 144 -7.25 -10.42 -6.74
N PRO A 145 -6.36 -10.37 -7.76
CA PRO A 145 -6.77 -10.00 -9.10
C PRO A 145 -7.78 -11.01 -9.67
N PRO A 146 -8.72 -10.57 -10.52
CA PRO A 146 -9.64 -11.48 -11.19
C PRO A 146 -8.89 -12.44 -12.12
N LEU A 147 -9.50 -13.58 -12.44
CA LEU A 147 -8.88 -14.63 -13.28
C LEU A 147 -8.43 -14.14 -14.67
N TRP A 148 -9.05 -13.09 -15.21
CA TRP A 148 -8.72 -12.50 -16.51
C TRP A 148 -7.69 -11.36 -16.42
N TRP A 149 -7.10 -11.12 -15.24
CA TRP A 149 -6.05 -10.12 -15.09
C TRP A 149 -4.75 -10.62 -15.72
N LYS A 150 -4.11 -9.74 -16.49
CA LYS A 150 -2.89 -10.04 -17.23
C LYS A 150 -1.70 -9.34 -16.58
N PRO A 151 -0.80 -10.05 -15.89
CA PRO A 151 0.46 -9.45 -15.42
C PRO A 151 1.24 -8.95 -16.64
N ASP A 152 1.63 -7.67 -16.64
CA ASP A 152 2.39 -7.03 -17.71
C ASP A 152 1.79 -7.19 -19.14
N GLY A 153 0.46 -7.43 -19.22
CA GLY A 153 -0.25 -7.65 -20.48
C GLY A 153 -0.18 -9.07 -21.04
N VAL A 154 0.46 -10.02 -20.33
CA VAL A 154 0.59 -11.43 -20.75
C VAL A 154 -0.65 -12.24 -20.39
N ASP A 155 -1.18 -13.00 -21.36
CA ASP A 155 -2.27 -13.96 -21.13
C ASP A 155 -1.72 -15.33 -20.75
N VAL A 156 -1.54 -15.54 -19.45
CA VAL A 156 -0.99 -16.79 -18.92
C VAL A 156 -1.93 -17.99 -19.17
N VAL A 157 -3.22 -17.75 -19.43
CA VAL A 157 -4.19 -18.83 -19.70
C VAL A 157 -4.07 -19.31 -21.15
N GLU A 158 -3.89 -18.40 -22.11
CA GLU A 158 -3.57 -18.79 -23.50
C GLU A 158 -2.24 -19.56 -23.57
N GLU A 159 -1.21 -19.12 -22.85
CA GLU A 159 0.12 -19.78 -22.84
C GLU A 159 0.12 -21.22 -22.30
N LEU A 160 -0.83 -21.60 -21.45
CA LEU A 160 -0.91 -22.95 -20.88
C LEU A 160 -1.67 -23.95 -21.77
N VAL A 161 -2.38 -23.45 -22.79
CA VAL A 161 -3.24 -24.26 -23.67
C VAL A 161 -2.62 -24.43 -25.06
N GLU A 162 -1.52 -23.73 -25.35
CA GLU A 162 -0.61 -23.97 -26.50
C GLU A 162 0.51 -24.98 -26.15
#